data_AF-A0A845CI49-F1
#
_entry.id   AF-A0A845CI49-F1
#
_cell.length_a   1.000
_cell.length_b   1.000
_cell.length_c   1.000
_cell.angle_alpha   90.00
_cell.angle_beta   90.00
_cell.angle_gamma   90.00
#
_symmetry.space_group_name_H-M   'P 1'
#
loop_
_entity.id
_entity.type
_entity.pdbx_description
1 polymer ?
#
loop_
_entity_poly.entity_id
_entity_poly.type
_entity_poly.pdbx_seq_one_letter_code
_entity_poly.pdbx_strand_id
1 'polypeptide(L)'
;MRRGIQLGALGLLLAVPALNYGGILYQQYGRNGYHKISLTGTVFEQWLYHLFSVTLGRLPDPAAHSMDWVGNFGSFSAFGFPILDPVVAAETVFRAPGVWLALLAGAALPLLVAALLGRIFCGWVCPVNTLLEGFDLLRRRALPKIGVRPPDLKVPRWAKWALLLMGLAAAVAFDVALWANLLPHVQIGRDVFSLMVFGVTNGGVLIFSGVILGELLLSRRAWCRSLCPTGALLGLFGSLAPFRVRKAERACIEGCTACARICPMGVNPAGSFSLAECYNCGVCTAACPDDLLTLGFAPPRRRFPARLLSRLKKGVSLGLGLALLLVPLAASGHHMRGKPHYGYAENYPQIPTRETRVRVGRYDITVVSYFFEGLRRQTSDTPDDVQFYVSLTDSRTGQSYTGPLTIEVRRGKTRLAAFQHDRPLEEAVYRVRQSVPGPGLYDLRLVAEGFRGSVPVEVHGDSVSWMPYMATGGVVLFVLLLFFHRRRSRAARRRKTHAAPGA
;
A
#
# COMPACT_ATOMS: atom_id res chain seq x y z
N MET A 1 -16.18 25.63 -11.80
CA MET A 1 -14.81 25.25 -11.34
C MET A 1 -14.77 23.91 -10.59
N ARG A 2 -15.27 23.77 -9.35
CA ARG A 2 -15.14 22.52 -8.54
C ARG A 2 -15.50 21.23 -9.27
N ARG A 3 -16.66 21.18 -9.94
CA ARG A 3 -17.09 20.00 -10.71
C ARG A 3 -16.12 19.63 -11.84
N GLY A 4 -15.52 20.63 -12.49
CA GLY A 4 -14.51 20.40 -13.53
C GLY A 4 -13.27 19.71 -12.98
N ILE A 5 -12.79 20.13 -11.80
CA ILE A 5 -11.64 19.48 -11.13
C ILE A 5 -11.99 18.04 -10.71
N GLN A 6 -13.19 17.83 -10.18
CA GLN A 6 -13.65 16.49 -9.80
C GLN A 6 -13.74 15.54 -11.01
N LEU A 7 -14.27 16.01 -12.13
CA LEU A 7 -14.34 15.24 -13.39
C LEU A 7 -12.95 14.98 -13.95
N GLY A 8 -12.04 15.97 -13.90
CA GLY A 8 -10.64 15.80 -14.28
C GLY A 8 -9.93 14.73 -13.44
N ALA A 9 -10.15 14.73 -12.12
CA ALA A 9 -9.59 13.72 -11.23
C ALA A 9 -10.14 12.31 -11.52
N LEU A 10 -11.44 12.19 -11.85
CA LEU A 10 -11.99 10.92 -12.33
C LEU A 10 -11.40 10.49 -13.68
N GLY A 11 -11.13 11.44 -14.58
CA GLY A 11 -10.43 11.16 -15.84
C GLY A 11 -9.02 10.63 -15.61
N LEU A 12 -8.26 11.23 -14.68
CA LEU A 12 -6.92 10.76 -14.30
C LEU A 12 -6.92 9.34 -13.73
N LEU A 13 -8.00 8.92 -13.09
CA LEU A 13 -8.17 7.56 -12.56
C LEU A 13 -8.21 6.49 -13.64
N LEU A 14 -8.59 6.85 -14.87
CA LEU A 14 -8.51 5.97 -16.03
C LEU A 14 -7.24 6.23 -16.85
N ALA A 15 -6.86 7.49 -17.02
CA ALA A 15 -5.74 7.88 -17.88
C ALA A 15 -4.38 7.40 -17.34
N VAL A 16 -4.13 7.51 -16.03
CA VAL A 16 -2.82 7.11 -15.45
C VAL A 16 -2.59 5.59 -15.59
N PRO A 17 -3.52 4.71 -15.20
CA PRO A 17 -3.39 3.27 -15.47
C PRO A 17 -3.24 2.93 -16.96
N ALA A 18 -4.00 3.60 -17.84
CA ALA A 18 -3.91 3.39 -19.28
C ALA A 18 -2.54 3.80 -19.85
N LEU A 19 -1.97 4.92 -19.39
CA LEU A 19 -0.62 5.35 -19.77
C LEU A 19 0.45 4.38 -19.27
N ASN A 20 0.34 3.93 -18.01
CA ASN A 20 1.25 2.93 -17.45
C ASN A 20 1.20 1.62 -18.24
N TYR A 21 -0.01 1.14 -18.58
CA TYR A 21 -0.15 -0.08 -19.36
C TYR A 21 0.34 0.09 -20.80
N GLY A 22 0.05 1.22 -21.45
CA GLY A 22 0.60 1.55 -22.77
C GLY A 22 2.13 1.58 -22.78
N GLY A 23 2.76 2.10 -21.72
CA GLY A 23 4.21 2.07 -21.53
C GLY A 23 4.77 0.65 -21.41
N ILE A 24 4.11 -0.21 -20.62
CA ILE A 24 4.47 -1.64 -20.49
C ILE A 24 4.38 -2.34 -21.85
N LEU A 25 3.29 -2.15 -22.59
CA LEU A 25 3.12 -2.71 -23.93
C LEU A 25 4.22 -2.21 -24.88
N TYR A 26 4.55 -0.91 -24.83
CA TYR A 26 5.60 -0.34 -25.66
C TYR A 26 6.99 -0.89 -25.33
N GLN A 27 7.31 -1.09 -24.05
CA GLN A 27 8.56 -1.74 -23.61
C GLN A 27 8.60 -3.20 -24.05
N GLN A 28 7.49 -3.92 -23.97
CA GLN A 28 7.41 -5.34 -24.35
C GLN A 28 7.55 -5.55 -25.87
N TYR A 29 6.89 -4.73 -26.69
CA TYR A 29 6.83 -4.94 -28.14
C TYR A 29 7.85 -4.09 -28.94
N GLY A 30 8.41 -3.03 -28.35
CA GLY A 30 9.42 -2.16 -28.95
C GLY A 30 8.87 -1.18 -29.99
N ARG A 31 9.73 -0.28 -30.53
CA ARG A 31 9.34 0.85 -31.41
C ARG A 31 8.54 0.45 -32.67
N ASN A 32 8.83 -0.73 -33.22
CA ASN A 32 8.21 -1.28 -34.44
C ASN A 32 7.34 -2.51 -34.14
N GLY A 33 6.86 -2.64 -32.90
CA GLY A 33 6.12 -3.79 -32.41
C GLY A 33 4.66 -3.88 -32.85
N TYR A 34 4.16 -2.98 -33.70
CA TYR A 34 2.74 -2.92 -34.07
C TYR A 34 2.25 -4.23 -34.70
N HIS A 35 3.06 -4.86 -35.56
CA HIS A 35 2.73 -6.17 -36.13
C HIS A 35 2.70 -7.29 -35.09
N LYS A 36 3.48 -7.19 -34.02
CA LYS A 36 3.49 -8.20 -32.95
C LYS A 36 2.23 -8.06 -32.10
N ILE A 37 1.90 -6.85 -31.64
CA ILE A 37 0.70 -6.63 -30.85
C ILE A 37 -0.60 -6.83 -31.64
N SER A 38 -0.59 -6.63 -32.96
CA SER A 38 -1.75 -6.97 -33.80
C SER A 38 -2.04 -8.47 -33.89
N LEU A 39 -1.03 -9.31 -33.64
CA LEU A 39 -1.16 -10.77 -33.66
C LEU A 39 -1.50 -11.35 -32.28
N THR A 40 -0.94 -10.76 -31.22
CA THR A 40 -1.01 -11.34 -29.86
C THR A 40 -1.89 -10.55 -28.89
N GLY A 41 -2.16 -9.27 -29.18
CA GLY A 41 -2.84 -8.36 -28.28
C GLY A 41 -4.30 -8.11 -28.63
N THR A 42 -5.09 -7.72 -27.61
CA THR A 42 -6.49 -7.35 -27.78
C THR A 42 -6.65 -6.04 -28.57
N VAL A 43 -7.85 -5.77 -29.11
CA VAL A 43 -8.16 -4.48 -29.77
C VAL A 43 -7.85 -3.28 -28.86
N PHE A 44 -8.12 -3.43 -27.56
CA PHE A 44 -7.84 -2.41 -26.56
C PHE A 44 -6.33 -2.19 -26.38
N GLU A 45 -5.54 -3.26 -26.29
CA GLU A 45 -4.08 -3.18 -26.18
C GLU A 45 -3.44 -2.57 -27.43
N GLN A 46 -3.92 -2.94 -28.62
CA GLN A 46 -3.47 -2.35 -29.88
C GLN A 46 -3.73 -0.84 -29.91
N TRP A 47 -4.92 -0.41 -29.47
CA TRP A 47 -5.27 1.00 -29.37
C TRP A 47 -4.40 1.75 -28.36
N LEU A 48 -4.17 1.17 -27.16
CA LEU A 48 -3.31 1.76 -26.14
C LEU A 48 -1.85 1.88 -26.60
N TYR A 49 -1.30 0.83 -27.20
CA TYR A 49 0.05 0.84 -27.77
C TYR A 49 0.17 1.92 -28.85
N HIS A 50 -0.81 2.02 -29.76
CA HIS A 50 -0.78 3.02 -30.81
C HIS A 50 -0.83 4.45 -30.22
N LEU A 51 -1.76 4.69 -29.29
CA LEU A 51 -1.87 5.96 -28.58
C LEU A 51 -0.55 6.32 -27.89
N PHE A 52 0.05 5.36 -27.17
CA PHE A 52 1.33 5.57 -26.49
C PHE A 52 2.47 5.84 -27.48
N SER A 53 2.56 5.08 -28.58
CA SER A 53 3.61 5.24 -29.60
C SER A 53 3.54 6.60 -30.31
N VAL A 54 2.35 7.14 -30.52
CA VAL A 54 2.15 8.44 -31.18
C VAL A 54 2.37 9.58 -30.18
N THR A 55 1.98 9.41 -28.92
CA THR A 55 2.11 10.47 -27.90
C THR A 55 3.50 10.51 -27.27
N LEU A 56 3.83 9.48 -26.48
CA LEU A 56 5.06 9.41 -25.69
C LEU A 56 6.22 8.77 -26.45
N GLY A 57 5.96 7.98 -27.49
CA GLY A 57 7.00 7.35 -28.33
C GLY A 57 7.91 8.31 -29.12
N ARG A 58 7.57 9.62 -29.13
CA ARG A 58 8.36 10.70 -29.72
C ARG A 58 9.36 11.33 -28.75
N LEU A 59 9.24 11.06 -27.45
CA LEU A 59 10.16 11.58 -26.44
C LEU A 59 11.51 10.83 -26.49
N PRO A 60 12.62 11.49 -26.08
CA PRO A 60 13.89 10.82 -25.83
C PRO A 60 13.73 9.89 -24.62
N ASP A 61 13.83 8.58 -24.85
CA ASP A 61 13.51 7.51 -23.88
C ASP A 61 12.05 7.51 -23.36
N PRO A 62 11.10 7.03 -24.18
CA PRO A 62 9.69 6.89 -23.80
C PRO A 62 9.48 5.97 -22.58
N ALA A 63 10.39 5.03 -22.35
CA ALA A 63 10.32 4.12 -21.22
C ALA A 63 10.62 4.87 -19.92
N ALA A 64 11.68 5.67 -19.87
CA ALA A 64 11.96 6.52 -18.72
C ALA A 64 10.81 7.51 -18.43
N HIS A 65 10.28 8.16 -19.47
CA HIS A 65 9.16 9.10 -19.30
C HIS A 65 7.84 8.46 -18.93
N SER A 66 7.59 7.20 -19.34
CA SER A 66 6.45 6.44 -18.81
C SER A 66 6.56 6.18 -17.32
N MET A 67 7.79 6.11 -16.80
CA MET A 67 8.06 5.88 -15.39
C MET A 67 7.95 7.15 -14.52
N ASP A 68 7.92 8.35 -15.14
CA ASP A 68 7.75 9.63 -14.45
C ASP A 68 6.36 9.76 -13.78
N TRP A 69 5.36 9.00 -14.25
CA TRP A 69 3.96 9.04 -13.81
C TRP A 69 3.42 7.65 -13.48
N VAL A 70 4.12 6.93 -12.59
CA VAL A 70 3.74 5.57 -12.21
C VAL A 70 3.00 5.52 -10.89
N GLY A 71 1.93 4.73 -10.85
CA GLY A 71 1.27 4.34 -9.61
C GLY A 71 -0.25 4.45 -9.65
N ASN A 72 -0.84 4.65 -8.48
CA ASN A 72 -2.28 4.76 -8.26
C ASN A 72 -2.61 5.95 -7.36
N PHE A 73 -3.90 6.24 -7.16
CA PHE A 73 -4.38 7.37 -6.35
C PHE A 73 -3.88 7.40 -4.90
N GLY A 74 -3.43 6.27 -4.35
CA GLY A 74 -2.86 6.16 -3.01
C GLY A 74 -1.33 6.09 -2.95
N SER A 75 -0.67 5.93 -4.09
CA SER A 75 0.78 5.79 -4.22
C SER A 75 1.16 6.07 -5.66
N PHE A 76 1.55 7.30 -5.97
CA PHE A 76 2.02 7.68 -7.29
C PHE A 76 3.35 8.43 -7.22
N SER A 77 4.20 8.21 -8.20
CA SER A 77 5.38 9.03 -8.44
C SER A 77 5.02 10.09 -9.47
N ALA A 78 5.41 11.33 -9.22
CA ALA A 78 5.32 12.41 -10.20
C ALA A 78 6.70 13.06 -10.32
N PHE A 79 7.31 12.97 -11.50
CA PHE A 79 8.65 13.52 -11.77
C PHE A 79 9.71 13.04 -10.75
N GLY A 80 9.66 11.75 -10.39
CA GLY A 80 10.58 11.15 -9.40
C GLY A 80 10.26 11.45 -7.93
N PHE A 81 9.26 12.28 -7.64
CA PHE A 81 8.81 12.51 -6.27
C PHE A 81 7.70 11.51 -5.89
N PRO A 82 7.93 10.64 -4.89
CA PRO A 82 6.88 9.75 -4.42
C PRO A 82 5.81 10.58 -3.70
N ILE A 83 4.55 10.24 -3.93
CA ILE A 83 3.41 10.79 -3.21
C ILE A 83 2.60 9.60 -2.69
N LEU A 84 2.54 9.48 -1.37
CA LEU A 84 1.93 8.35 -0.70
C LEU A 84 0.80 8.79 0.21
N ASP A 85 -0.26 7.99 0.28
CA ASP A 85 -1.29 8.16 1.30
C ASP A 85 -0.65 8.09 2.69
N PRO A 86 -0.92 9.07 3.58
CA PRO A 86 -0.24 9.16 4.87
C PRO A 86 -0.56 7.99 5.82
N VAL A 87 -1.70 7.32 5.66
CA VAL A 87 -2.04 6.13 6.44
C VAL A 87 -1.27 4.92 5.93
N VAL A 88 -1.20 4.74 4.60
CA VAL A 88 -0.40 3.66 3.99
C VAL A 88 1.09 3.83 4.30
N ALA A 89 1.58 5.07 4.27
CA ALA A 89 2.94 5.39 4.67
C ALA A 89 3.17 5.02 6.14
N ALA A 90 2.31 5.49 7.05
CA ALA A 90 2.41 5.21 8.48
C ALA A 90 2.38 3.69 8.75
N GLU A 91 1.50 2.96 8.07
CA GLU A 91 1.42 1.51 8.18
C GLU A 91 2.71 0.81 7.76
N THR A 92 3.23 1.14 6.57
CA THR A 92 4.47 0.55 6.04
C THR A 92 5.66 0.85 6.95
N VAL A 93 5.72 2.08 7.46
CA VAL A 93 6.66 2.56 8.49
C VAL A 93 6.59 1.67 9.73
N PHE A 94 5.40 1.44 10.31
CA PHE A 94 5.28 0.59 11.50
C PHE A 94 5.57 -0.90 11.25
N ARG A 95 5.37 -1.42 10.03
CA ARG A 95 5.66 -2.81 9.66
C ARG A 95 7.12 -3.06 9.30
N ALA A 96 7.76 -2.13 8.60
CA ALA A 96 9.08 -2.30 8.01
C ALA A 96 10.02 -1.14 8.41
N PRO A 97 10.64 -1.22 9.60
CA PRO A 97 11.40 -0.13 10.20
C PRO A 97 12.77 0.17 9.55
N GLY A 98 12.93 -0.02 8.24
CA GLY A 98 14.18 0.23 7.51
C GLY A 98 14.09 1.25 6.38
N VAL A 99 12.87 1.63 5.92
CA VAL A 99 12.67 2.40 4.67
C VAL A 99 12.00 3.76 4.92
N TRP A 100 12.20 4.33 6.11
CA TRP A 100 11.39 5.45 6.60
C TRP A 100 11.53 6.73 5.77
N LEU A 101 12.72 7.08 5.31
CA LEU A 101 12.97 8.42 4.78
C LEU A 101 12.18 8.67 3.48
N ALA A 102 12.21 7.71 2.54
CA ALA A 102 11.49 7.82 1.28
C ALA A 102 9.97 7.79 1.46
N LEU A 103 9.46 6.95 2.38
CA LEU A 103 8.03 6.83 2.66
C LEU A 103 7.48 8.04 3.41
N LEU A 104 8.24 8.56 4.39
CA LEU A 104 7.89 9.78 5.11
C LEU A 104 7.97 11.00 4.18
N ALA A 105 8.96 11.07 3.30
CA ALA A 105 9.03 12.09 2.27
C ALA A 105 7.78 12.03 1.36
N GLY A 106 7.35 10.82 0.96
CA GLY A 106 6.17 10.66 0.13
C GLY A 106 4.84 11.02 0.80
N ALA A 107 4.73 10.80 2.12
CA ALA A 107 3.58 11.26 2.90
C ALA A 107 3.63 12.75 3.26
N ALA A 108 4.80 13.38 3.22
CA ALA A 108 4.98 14.77 3.62
C ALA A 108 4.14 15.70 2.75
N LEU A 109 4.13 15.53 1.43
CA LEU A 109 3.41 16.43 0.53
C LEU A 109 1.89 16.47 0.82
N PRO A 110 1.15 15.34 0.88
CA PRO A 110 -0.27 15.38 1.25
C PRO A 110 -0.54 15.98 2.63
N LEU A 111 0.34 15.75 3.61
CA LEU A 111 0.22 16.30 4.96
C LEU A 111 0.49 17.81 4.99
N LEU A 112 1.46 18.30 4.22
CA LEU A 112 1.76 19.73 4.07
C LEU A 112 0.62 20.44 3.34
N VAL A 113 0.10 19.86 2.26
CA VAL A 113 -1.09 20.36 1.56
C VAL A 113 -2.26 20.41 2.52
N ALA A 114 -2.46 19.38 3.36
CA ALA A 114 -3.49 19.41 4.38
C ALA A 114 -3.25 20.53 5.41
N ALA A 115 -2.04 20.69 5.91
CA ALA A 115 -1.67 21.71 6.88
C ALA A 115 -1.84 23.14 6.35
N LEU A 116 -1.74 23.35 5.02
CA LEU A 116 -1.92 24.66 4.38
C LEU A 116 -3.36 24.91 3.92
N LEU A 117 -3.97 23.91 3.29
CA LEU A 117 -5.25 24.04 2.57
C LEU A 117 -6.43 23.36 3.26
N GLY A 118 -6.20 22.71 4.40
CA GLY A 118 -7.17 21.85 5.07
C GLY A 118 -7.37 20.56 4.29
N ARG A 119 -8.46 19.84 4.54
CA ARG A 119 -8.76 18.61 3.78
C ARG A 119 -9.32 18.89 2.39
N ILE A 120 -8.79 19.89 1.67
CA ILE A 120 -9.31 20.32 0.36
C ILE A 120 -9.28 19.19 -0.66
N PHE A 121 -8.26 18.32 -0.61
CA PHE A 121 -8.16 17.11 -1.43
C PHE A 121 -9.44 16.26 -1.37
N CYS A 122 -9.98 16.03 -0.16
CA CYS A 122 -11.19 15.23 0.01
C CYS A 122 -12.41 15.86 -0.64
N GLY A 123 -12.49 17.20 -0.71
CA GLY A 123 -13.64 17.92 -1.26
C GLY A 123 -13.57 18.18 -2.77
N TRP A 124 -12.37 18.21 -3.34
CA TRP A 124 -12.13 18.67 -4.72
C TRP A 124 -11.51 17.61 -5.64
N VAL A 125 -10.69 16.69 -5.12
CA VAL A 125 -9.87 15.79 -5.94
C VAL A 125 -10.18 14.31 -5.68
N CYS A 126 -10.51 13.93 -4.44
CA CYS A 126 -10.71 12.52 -4.08
C CYS A 126 -11.82 11.86 -4.93
N PRO A 127 -11.49 10.81 -5.73
CA PRO A 127 -12.44 10.19 -6.66
C PRO A 127 -13.59 9.51 -5.92
N VAL A 128 -13.31 8.90 -4.77
CA VAL A 128 -14.33 8.28 -3.91
C VAL A 128 -15.36 9.30 -3.44
N ASN A 129 -14.93 10.47 -2.96
CA ASN A 129 -15.89 11.50 -2.55
C ASN A 129 -16.74 11.95 -3.73
N THR A 130 -16.14 12.19 -4.91
CA THR A 130 -16.87 12.61 -6.12
C THR A 130 -17.95 11.61 -6.49
N LEU A 131 -17.62 10.31 -6.52
CA LEU A 131 -18.59 9.25 -6.80
C LEU A 131 -19.71 9.22 -5.75
N LEU A 132 -19.36 9.33 -4.46
CA LEU A 132 -20.33 9.40 -3.37
C LEU A 132 -21.26 10.63 -3.43
N GLU A 133 -20.83 11.76 -4.01
CA GLU A 133 -21.74 12.89 -4.25
C GLU A 133 -22.81 12.55 -5.29
N GLY A 134 -22.44 11.77 -6.31
CA GLY A 134 -23.38 11.23 -7.30
C GLY A 134 -24.38 10.26 -6.67
N PHE A 135 -23.89 9.34 -5.83
CA PHE A 135 -24.77 8.40 -5.10
C PHE A 135 -25.66 9.10 -4.07
N ASP A 136 -25.21 10.18 -3.44
CA ASP A 136 -26.06 11.00 -2.56
C ASP A 136 -27.20 11.68 -3.34
N LEU A 137 -26.95 12.09 -4.60
CA LEU A 137 -28.00 12.60 -5.47
C LEU A 137 -29.01 11.51 -5.82
N LEU A 138 -28.53 10.30 -6.15
CA LEU A 138 -29.36 9.14 -6.42
C LEU A 138 -30.22 8.77 -5.20
N ARG A 139 -29.61 8.74 -4.00
CA ARG A 139 -30.29 8.50 -2.73
C ARG A 139 -31.40 9.51 -2.46
N ARG A 140 -31.18 10.80 -2.79
CA ARG A 140 -32.15 11.88 -2.52
C ARG A 140 -33.25 11.99 -3.56
N ARG A 141 -32.97 11.66 -4.83
CA ARG A 141 -33.89 11.87 -5.94
C ARG A 141 -34.56 10.60 -6.47
N ALA A 142 -33.87 9.47 -6.48
CA ALA A 142 -34.37 8.23 -7.09
C ALA A 142 -34.99 7.28 -6.06
N LEU A 143 -34.32 7.02 -4.93
CA LEU A 143 -34.85 6.10 -3.91
C LEU A 143 -36.26 6.49 -3.39
N PRO A 144 -36.57 7.77 -3.14
CA PRO A 144 -37.93 8.15 -2.73
C PRO A 144 -38.99 7.89 -3.81
N LYS A 145 -38.62 7.91 -5.10
CA LYS A 145 -39.55 7.65 -6.21
C LYS A 145 -39.97 6.18 -6.28
N ILE A 146 -39.11 5.27 -5.81
CA ILE A 146 -39.39 3.83 -5.72
C ILE A 146 -39.87 3.42 -4.31
N GLY A 147 -40.31 4.37 -3.49
CA GLY A 147 -40.84 4.13 -2.14
C GLY A 147 -39.78 3.84 -1.06
N VAL A 148 -38.49 3.88 -1.40
CA VAL A 148 -37.40 3.57 -0.45
C VAL A 148 -36.95 4.84 0.27
N ARG A 149 -37.09 4.87 1.59
CA ARG A 149 -36.61 5.96 2.46
C ARG A 149 -35.53 5.42 3.41
N PRO A 150 -34.26 5.40 2.99
CA PRO A 150 -33.20 4.80 3.79
C PRO A 150 -32.94 5.61 5.07
N PRO A 151 -32.69 4.96 6.21
CA PRO A 151 -32.36 5.62 7.47
C PRO A 151 -31.05 6.42 7.34
N ASP A 152 -30.85 7.43 8.20
CA ASP A 152 -29.59 8.19 8.28
C ASP A 152 -28.87 7.92 9.60
N LEU A 153 -28.28 6.73 9.72
CA LEU A 153 -27.58 6.29 10.93
C LEU A 153 -26.41 7.24 11.23
N LYS A 154 -26.35 7.78 12.45
CA LYS A 154 -25.30 8.71 12.86
C LYS A 154 -24.09 7.95 13.40
N VAL A 155 -23.16 7.61 12.51
CA VAL A 155 -21.86 7.05 12.92
C VAL A 155 -21.04 8.10 13.66
N PRO A 156 -20.55 7.83 14.89
CA PRO A 156 -19.82 8.82 15.66
C PRO A 156 -18.48 9.17 15.01
N ARG A 157 -18.10 10.45 15.03
CA ARG A 157 -16.89 10.96 14.35
C ARG A 157 -15.57 10.42 14.89
N TRP A 158 -15.56 9.85 16.09
CA TRP A 158 -14.36 9.22 16.65
C TRP A 158 -14.07 7.85 16.02
N ALA A 159 -15.03 7.24 15.31
CA ALA A 159 -14.87 5.91 14.72
C ALA A 159 -13.69 5.85 13.73
N LYS A 160 -13.43 6.88 12.93
CA LYS A 160 -12.26 6.95 12.02
C LYS A 160 -10.92 6.86 12.74
N TRP A 161 -10.83 7.38 13.97
CA TRP A 161 -9.63 7.28 14.80
C TRP A 161 -9.46 5.90 15.39
N ALA A 162 -10.57 5.30 15.85
CA ALA A 162 -10.55 3.92 16.31
C ALA A 162 -10.18 2.98 15.17
N LEU A 163 -10.80 3.11 14.00
CA LEU A 163 -10.47 2.35 12.80
C LEU A 163 -9.00 2.50 12.47
N LEU A 164 -8.49 3.73 12.32
CA LEU A 164 -7.07 4.01 12.06
C LEU A 164 -6.14 3.25 13.02
N LEU A 165 -6.35 3.40 14.34
CA LEU A 165 -5.49 2.79 15.35
C LEU A 165 -5.61 1.26 15.37
N MET A 166 -6.82 0.73 15.27
CA MET A 166 -7.05 -0.72 15.22
C MET A 166 -6.46 -1.34 13.96
N GLY A 167 -6.59 -0.68 12.80
CA GLY A 167 -6.04 -1.18 11.56
C GLY A 167 -4.52 -1.07 11.50
N LEU A 168 -3.91 -0.03 12.07
CA LEU A 168 -2.45 0.02 12.22
C LEU A 168 -1.95 -1.09 13.15
N ALA A 169 -2.63 -1.31 14.29
CA ALA A 169 -2.27 -2.40 15.20
C ALA A 169 -2.43 -3.78 14.53
N ALA A 170 -3.50 -3.99 13.76
CA ALA A 170 -3.73 -5.23 13.02
C ALA A 170 -2.71 -5.42 11.89
N ALA A 171 -2.38 -4.37 11.13
CA ALA A 171 -1.37 -4.42 10.09
C ALA A 171 -0.01 -4.87 10.62
N VAL A 172 0.39 -4.35 11.79
CA VAL A 172 1.61 -4.77 12.48
C VAL A 172 1.49 -6.19 13.04
N ALA A 173 0.38 -6.52 13.70
CA ALA A 173 0.19 -7.82 14.34
C ALA A 173 0.14 -8.99 13.34
N PHE A 174 -0.41 -8.78 12.15
CA PHE A 174 -0.54 -9.81 11.12
C PHE A 174 0.49 -9.70 10.00
N ASP A 175 1.33 -8.65 10.01
CA ASP A 175 2.23 -8.30 8.92
C ASP A 175 1.52 -8.28 7.54
N VAL A 176 0.35 -7.64 7.48
CA VAL A 176 -0.46 -7.49 6.26
C VAL A 176 -0.65 -6.02 5.93
N ALA A 177 -0.66 -5.69 4.63
CA ALA A 177 -0.75 -4.32 4.12
C ALA A 177 -2.22 -3.84 4.17
N LEU A 178 -2.78 -3.78 5.36
CA LEU A 178 -4.21 -3.68 5.60
C LEU A 178 -4.81 -2.41 4.98
N TRP A 179 -4.25 -1.22 5.21
CA TRP A 179 -4.81 0.01 4.65
C TRP A 179 -4.56 0.16 3.17
N ALA A 180 -3.44 -0.35 2.67
CA ALA A 180 -3.22 -0.47 1.23
C ALA A 180 -4.32 -1.31 0.55
N ASN A 181 -4.90 -2.28 1.27
CA ASN A 181 -5.96 -3.15 0.76
C ASN A 181 -7.39 -2.73 1.15
N LEU A 182 -7.60 -1.94 2.20
CA LEU A 182 -8.95 -1.56 2.68
C LEU A 182 -9.37 -0.13 2.34
N LEU A 183 -8.45 0.76 1.99
CA LEU A 183 -8.80 2.14 1.65
C LEU A 183 -9.42 2.21 0.24
N PRO A 184 -10.70 2.63 0.09
CA PRO A 184 -11.37 2.61 -1.20
C PRO A 184 -10.70 3.51 -2.24
N HIS A 185 -10.11 4.64 -1.83
CA HIS A 185 -9.45 5.57 -2.75
C HIS A 185 -8.08 5.08 -3.23
N VAL A 186 -7.45 4.16 -2.50
CA VAL A 186 -6.23 3.47 -2.93
C VAL A 186 -6.60 2.31 -3.86
N GLN A 187 -7.58 1.50 -3.42
CA GLN A 187 -8.01 0.30 -4.14
C GLN A 187 -8.65 0.59 -5.49
N ILE A 188 -9.47 1.64 -5.62
CA ILE A 188 -10.11 1.96 -6.90
C ILE A 188 -9.10 2.17 -8.03
N GLY A 189 -7.94 2.79 -7.75
CA GLY A 189 -6.89 2.95 -8.76
C GLY A 189 -6.18 1.63 -9.09
N ARG A 190 -5.93 0.80 -8.07
CA ARG A 190 -5.32 -0.53 -8.25
C ARG A 190 -6.21 -1.48 -9.04
N ASP A 191 -7.51 -1.44 -8.80
CA ASP A 191 -8.48 -2.28 -9.51
C ASP A 191 -8.71 -1.83 -10.94
N VAL A 192 -8.74 -0.52 -11.21
CA VAL A 192 -8.78 -0.04 -12.61
C VAL A 192 -7.55 -0.52 -13.37
N PHE A 193 -6.35 -0.38 -12.78
CA PHE A 193 -5.13 -0.89 -13.39
C PHE A 193 -5.19 -2.40 -13.61
N SER A 194 -5.60 -3.16 -12.61
CA SER A 194 -5.63 -4.63 -12.70
C SER A 194 -6.70 -5.13 -13.68
N LEU A 195 -7.82 -4.42 -13.79
CA LEU A 195 -8.85 -4.73 -14.78
C LEU A 195 -8.34 -4.46 -16.19
N MET A 196 -7.58 -3.39 -16.40
CA MET A 196 -6.99 -3.07 -17.71
C MET A 196 -5.90 -4.07 -18.12
N VAL A 197 -5.04 -4.47 -17.19
CA VAL A 197 -3.86 -5.31 -17.49
C VAL A 197 -4.19 -6.80 -17.46
N PHE A 198 -4.97 -7.24 -16.49
CA PHE A 198 -5.23 -8.66 -16.22
C PHE A 198 -6.67 -9.08 -16.48
N GLY A 199 -7.57 -8.14 -16.82
CA GLY A 199 -9.00 -8.43 -16.96
C GLY A 199 -9.71 -8.77 -15.65
N VAL A 200 -9.06 -8.63 -14.49
CA VAL A 200 -9.57 -9.00 -13.16
C VAL A 200 -9.37 -7.90 -12.13
N THR A 201 -10.11 -7.95 -11.03
CA THR A 201 -10.03 -6.97 -9.94
C THR A 201 -9.45 -7.61 -8.67
N ASN A 202 -8.81 -6.82 -7.80
CA ASN A 202 -8.18 -7.32 -6.56
C ASN A 202 -9.11 -7.26 -5.34
N GLY A 203 -10.43 -7.30 -5.55
CA GLY A 203 -11.42 -7.20 -4.47
C GLY A 203 -11.70 -5.77 -3.98
N GLY A 204 -10.98 -4.76 -4.46
CA GLY A 204 -11.27 -3.35 -4.21
C GLY A 204 -12.69 -2.94 -4.64
N VAL A 205 -13.22 -3.54 -5.71
CA VAL A 205 -14.60 -3.38 -6.18
C VAL A 205 -15.60 -3.79 -5.11
N LEU A 206 -15.34 -4.86 -4.35
CA LEU A 206 -16.21 -5.28 -3.25
C LEU A 206 -16.21 -4.24 -2.12
N ILE A 207 -15.03 -3.72 -1.77
CA ILE A 207 -14.88 -2.68 -0.74
C ILE A 207 -15.61 -1.41 -1.17
N PHE A 208 -15.38 -0.96 -2.41
CA PHE A 208 -15.99 0.23 -2.95
C PHE A 208 -17.52 0.09 -3.05
N SER A 209 -18.00 -1.08 -3.51
CA SER A 209 -19.43 -1.39 -3.55
C SER A 209 -20.05 -1.42 -2.16
N GLY A 210 -19.38 -2.00 -1.17
CA GLY A 210 -19.83 -1.99 0.22
C GLY A 210 -19.94 -0.58 0.79
N VAL A 211 -18.98 0.30 0.48
CA VAL A 211 -19.03 1.72 0.86
C VAL A 211 -20.22 2.42 0.19
N ILE A 212 -20.43 2.24 -1.12
CA ILE A 212 -21.57 2.80 -1.84
C ILE A 212 -22.89 2.32 -1.26
N LEU A 213 -23.05 1.01 -1.06
CA LEU A 213 -24.27 0.42 -0.51
C LEU A 213 -24.54 0.94 0.91
N GLY A 214 -23.51 1.05 1.74
CA GLY A 214 -23.62 1.66 3.06
C GLY A 214 -24.06 3.13 2.99
N GLU A 215 -23.54 3.90 2.03
CA GLU A 215 -23.94 5.30 1.85
C GLU A 215 -25.37 5.47 1.30
N LEU A 216 -25.80 4.57 0.40
CA LEU A 216 -27.13 4.56 -0.18
C LEU A 216 -28.19 4.12 0.84
N LEU A 217 -27.93 3.03 1.56
CA LEU A 217 -28.94 2.33 2.37
C LEU A 217 -28.89 2.67 3.86
N LEU A 218 -27.74 3.04 4.42
CA LEU A 218 -27.57 3.13 5.88
C LEU A 218 -27.29 4.55 6.40
N SER A 219 -26.45 5.33 5.74
CA SER A 219 -26.04 6.64 6.29
C SER A 219 -25.41 7.56 5.26
N ARG A 220 -25.81 8.83 5.24
CA ARG A 220 -25.30 9.78 4.26
C ARG A 220 -23.87 10.18 4.62
N ARG A 221 -22.92 9.97 3.70
CA ARG A 221 -21.52 10.37 3.83
C ARG A 221 -20.81 9.79 5.06
N ALA A 222 -21.24 8.63 5.53
CA ALA A 222 -20.65 8.00 6.72
C ALA A 222 -19.17 7.70 6.53
N TRP A 223 -18.75 7.30 5.33
CA TRP A 223 -17.36 6.94 5.07
C TRP A 223 -16.46 8.16 5.27
N CYS A 224 -16.68 9.21 4.49
CA CYS A 224 -15.86 10.42 4.54
C CYS A 224 -15.98 11.17 5.87
N ARG A 225 -17.16 11.13 6.52
CA ARG A 225 -17.42 11.84 7.79
C ARG A 225 -16.82 11.12 9.00
N SER A 226 -16.95 9.80 9.07
CA SER A 226 -16.77 9.07 10.32
C SER A 226 -15.93 7.80 10.21
N LEU A 227 -15.61 7.28 9.01
CA LEU A 227 -14.89 5.99 8.90
C LEU A 227 -13.52 6.11 8.23
N CYS A 228 -13.31 7.07 7.33
CA CYS A 228 -12.10 7.20 6.52
C CYS A 228 -10.87 7.55 7.40
N PRO A 229 -9.88 6.63 7.54
CA PRO A 229 -8.66 6.85 8.32
C PRO A 229 -7.78 7.96 7.74
N THR A 230 -7.65 8.03 6.40
CA THR A 230 -6.93 9.11 5.72
C THR A 230 -7.56 10.46 6.03
N GLY A 231 -8.89 10.53 6.05
CA GLY A 231 -9.64 11.72 6.44
C GLY A 231 -9.43 12.13 7.90
N ALA A 232 -9.01 11.20 8.77
CA ALA A 232 -8.63 11.49 10.16
C ALA A 232 -7.24 12.15 10.23
N LEU A 233 -6.23 11.57 9.56
CA LEU A 233 -4.87 12.14 9.51
C LEU A 233 -4.84 13.49 8.80
N LEU A 234 -5.44 13.61 7.61
CA LEU A 234 -5.53 14.89 6.90
C LEU A 234 -6.32 15.93 7.71
N GLY A 235 -7.29 15.51 8.53
CA GLY A 235 -8.04 16.40 9.41
C GLY A 235 -7.22 16.92 10.59
N LEU A 236 -6.35 16.08 11.14
CA LEU A 236 -5.43 16.48 12.21
C LEU A 236 -4.49 17.60 11.73
N PHE A 237 -3.81 17.39 10.61
CA PHE A 237 -2.91 18.40 10.03
C PHE A 237 -3.70 19.60 9.50
N GLY A 238 -4.84 19.36 8.83
CA GLY A 238 -5.71 20.40 8.31
C GLY A 238 -6.40 21.28 9.35
N SER A 239 -6.33 20.91 10.63
CA SER A 239 -6.77 21.81 11.71
C SER A 239 -5.91 23.07 11.83
N LEU A 240 -4.70 23.07 11.27
CA LEU A 240 -3.76 24.19 11.22
C LEU A 240 -3.97 25.11 10.01
N ALA A 241 -4.80 24.70 9.06
CA ALA A 241 -4.93 25.34 7.77
C ALA A 241 -5.31 26.83 7.87
N PRO A 242 -4.48 27.74 7.32
CA PRO A 242 -4.88 29.13 7.13
C PRO A 242 -5.99 29.25 6.09
N PHE A 243 -5.98 28.41 5.03
CA PHE A 243 -7.06 28.39 4.04
C PHE A 243 -8.27 27.62 4.58
N ARG A 244 -9.40 28.32 4.72
CA ARG A 244 -10.62 27.74 5.31
C ARG A 244 -11.87 28.54 4.95
N VAL A 245 -13.03 27.93 5.24
CA VAL A 245 -14.30 28.66 5.28
C VAL A 245 -14.26 29.65 6.44
N ARG A 246 -14.55 30.91 6.16
CA ARG A 246 -14.63 32.02 7.11
C ARG A 246 -16.04 32.56 7.13
N LYS A 247 -16.46 33.04 8.31
CA LYS A 247 -17.68 33.83 8.47
C LYS A 247 -17.28 35.29 8.67
N ALA A 248 -17.95 36.22 7.99
CA ALA A 248 -17.85 37.65 8.26
C ALA A 248 -18.34 37.96 9.68
N GLU A 249 -17.89 39.09 10.25
CA GLU A 249 -18.28 39.52 11.60
C GLU A 249 -19.74 39.98 11.69
N ARG A 250 -20.35 40.28 10.53
CA ARG A 250 -21.77 40.63 10.43
C ARG A 250 -22.67 39.51 10.96
N ALA A 251 -23.75 39.91 11.61
CA ALA A 251 -24.77 38.99 12.12
C ALA A 251 -25.42 38.20 10.98
N CYS A 252 -25.75 36.94 11.26
CA CYS A 252 -26.49 36.09 10.32
C CYS A 252 -27.98 36.30 10.53
N ILE A 253 -28.79 36.20 9.46
CA ILE A 253 -30.25 36.13 9.57
C ILE A 253 -30.66 35.14 10.66
N GLU A 254 -31.56 35.60 11.54
CA GLU A 254 -32.09 34.82 12.64
C GLU A 254 -32.78 33.54 12.14
N GLY A 255 -32.52 32.40 12.79
CA GLY A 255 -33.08 31.11 12.39
C GLY A 255 -32.50 30.50 11.10
N CYS A 256 -31.54 31.15 10.43
CA CYS A 256 -30.97 30.63 9.19
C CYS A 256 -30.16 29.35 9.40
N THR A 257 -30.53 28.29 8.69
CA THR A 257 -29.85 26.98 8.72
C THR A 257 -29.35 26.52 7.34
N ALA A 258 -29.30 27.42 6.35
CA ALA A 258 -28.98 27.09 4.97
C ALA A 258 -27.61 26.38 4.85
N CYS A 259 -26.56 26.97 5.44
CA CYS A 259 -25.21 26.42 5.38
C CYS A 259 -25.08 25.07 6.14
N ALA A 260 -25.77 24.91 7.26
CA ALA A 260 -25.76 23.68 8.06
C ALA A 260 -26.50 22.54 7.35
N ARG A 261 -27.65 22.83 6.73
CA ARG A 261 -28.45 21.84 5.98
C ARG A 261 -27.74 21.33 4.73
N ILE A 262 -27.04 22.20 4.01
CA ILE A 262 -26.32 21.80 2.80
C ILE A 262 -24.96 21.16 3.09
N CYS A 263 -24.39 21.35 4.28
CA CYS A 263 -23.06 20.86 4.61
C CYS A 263 -22.96 19.33 4.53
N PRO A 264 -22.14 18.78 3.61
CA PRO A 264 -22.01 17.33 3.45
C PRO A 264 -21.31 16.66 4.65
N MET A 265 -20.47 17.38 5.37
CA MET A 265 -19.79 16.88 6.57
C MET A 265 -20.63 17.02 7.85
N GLY A 266 -21.82 17.65 7.75
CA GLY A 266 -22.71 17.90 8.89
C GLY A 266 -22.09 18.80 9.96
N VAL A 267 -21.25 19.76 9.56
CA VAL A 267 -20.80 20.85 10.44
C VAL A 267 -21.69 22.08 10.23
N ASN A 268 -21.69 23.01 11.18
CA ASN A 268 -22.41 24.29 11.07
C ASN A 268 -21.42 25.45 10.85
N PRO A 269 -21.23 25.94 9.61
CA PRO A 269 -20.33 27.05 9.32
C PRO A 269 -20.76 28.41 9.90
N ALA A 270 -22.05 28.60 10.18
CA ALA A 270 -22.56 29.85 10.78
C ALA A 270 -22.23 29.96 12.28
N GLY A 271 -21.98 28.82 12.94
CA GLY A 271 -21.59 28.73 14.35
C GLY A 271 -20.13 28.30 14.53
N SER A 272 -19.81 27.76 15.71
CA SER A 272 -18.51 27.16 15.96
C SER A 272 -18.45 25.72 15.42
N PHE A 273 -17.37 25.38 14.72
CA PHE A 273 -17.12 24.03 14.24
C PHE A 273 -15.64 23.68 14.27
N SER A 274 -15.34 22.38 14.19
CA SER A 274 -13.97 21.88 14.12
C SER A 274 -13.44 21.95 12.69
N LEU A 275 -12.30 22.61 12.49
CA LEU A 275 -11.62 22.68 11.20
C LEU A 275 -11.19 21.29 10.71
N ALA A 276 -10.87 20.36 11.62
CA ALA A 276 -10.52 18.98 11.28
C ALA A 276 -11.66 18.20 10.61
N GLU A 277 -12.92 18.63 10.81
CA GLU A 277 -14.11 18.02 10.20
C GLU A 277 -14.55 18.72 8.91
N CYS A 278 -14.03 19.91 8.63
CA CYS A 278 -14.26 20.59 7.36
C CYS A 278 -13.30 20.04 6.29
N TYR A 279 -13.75 20.03 5.05
CA TYR A 279 -12.94 19.65 3.88
C TYR A 279 -12.94 20.72 2.79
N ASN A 280 -13.28 21.96 3.17
CA ASN A 280 -13.14 23.17 2.34
C ASN A 280 -13.74 23.06 0.93
N CYS A 281 -14.87 22.34 0.77
CA CYS A 281 -15.54 22.19 -0.52
C CYS A 281 -16.27 23.46 -1.02
N GLY A 282 -16.48 24.46 -0.15
CA GLY A 282 -17.14 25.72 -0.51
C GLY A 282 -18.66 25.67 -0.75
N VAL A 283 -19.34 24.52 -0.70
CA VAL A 283 -20.79 24.48 -1.00
C VAL A 283 -21.65 25.34 -0.08
N CYS A 284 -21.18 25.60 1.15
CA CYS A 284 -21.86 26.49 2.08
C CYS A 284 -21.69 27.97 1.74
N THR A 285 -20.62 28.37 1.05
CA THR A 285 -20.42 29.77 0.64
C THR A 285 -21.42 30.14 -0.44
N ALA A 286 -21.58 29.27 -1.45
CA ALA A 286 -22.55 29.46 -2.54
C ALA A 286 -24.03 29.34 -2.12
N ALA A 287 -24.31 28.80 -0.93
CA ALA A 287 -25.67 28.62 -0.41
C ALA A 287 -26.04 29.65 0.68
N CYS A 288 -25.14 30.57 1.01
CA CYS A 288 -25.38 31.58 2.02
C CYS A 288 -26.16 32.75 1.39
N PRO A 289 -27.38 33.07 1.84
CA PRO A 289 -28.18 34.13 1.22
C PRO A 289 -27.61 35.54 1.45
N ASP A 290 -26.84 35.74 2.51
CA ASP A 290 -26.22 37.03 2.87
C ASP A 290 -24.74 37.13 2.48
N ASP A 291 -24.20 36.14 1.76
CA ASP A 291 -22.77 36.05 1.42
C ASP A 291 -21.80 36.20 2.61
N LEU A 292 -22.25 35.82 3.82
CA LEU A 292 -21.44 35.90 5.05
C LEU A 292 -20.32 34.86 5.09
N LEU A 293 -20.37 33.84 4.23
CA LEU A 293 -19.40 32.75 4.21
C LEU A 293 -18.50 32.86 2.98
N THR A 294 -17.20 32.95 3.20
CA THR A 294 -16.20 32.98 2.12
C THR A 294 -15.14 31.89 2.30
N LEU A 295 -14.56 31.43 1.20
CA LEU A 295 -13.44 30.50 1.22
C LEU A 295 -12.16 31.30 0.94
N GLY A 296 -11.18 31.26 1.86
CA GLY A 296 -9.95 32.02 1.67
C GLY A 296 -8.95 31.85 2.80
N PHE A 297 -7.82 32.54 2.69
CA PHE A 297 -6.76 32.53 3.69
C PHE A 297 -7.15 33.38 4.91
N ALA A 298 -6.82 32.87 6.10
CA ALA A 298 -6.93 33.55 7.37
C ALA A 298 -5.64 33.31 8.17
N PRO A 299 -5.29 34.21 9.10
CA PRO A 299 -4.17 33.95 9.99
C PRO A 299 -4.34 32.60 10.72
N PRO A 300 -3.26 31.81 10.82
CA PRO A 300 -3.30 30.51 11.48
C PRO A 300 -3.77 30.70 12.93
N ARG A 301 -4.66 29.82 13.39
CA ARG A 301 -5.09 29.89 14.80
C ARG A 301 -3.90 29.46 15.66
N ARG A 302 -3.36 30.38 16.46
CA ARG A 302 -2.18 30.17 17.35
C ARG A 302 -2.38 29.12 18.47
N ARG A 303 -3.51 28.39 18.50
CA ARG A 303 -3.77 27.36 19.51
C ARG A 303 -3.93 26.00 18.85
N PHE A 304 -2.84 25.25 18.78
CA PHE A 304 -2.95 23.79 18.87
C PHE A 304 -3.76 23.50 20.15
N PRO A 305 -4.86 22.73 20.09
CA PRO A 305 -5.61 22.44 21.29
C PRO A 305 -4.74 21.59 22.24
N ALA A 306 -4.23 22.18 23.32
CA ALA A 306 -3.42 21.49 24.34
C ALA A 306 -4.12 20.23 24.90
N ARG A 307 -5.47 20.22 24.86
CA ARG A 307 -6.32 19.06 25.20
C ARG A 307 -6.25 17.90 24.21
N LEU A 308 -5.96 18.17 22.93
CA LEU A 308 -5.75 17.14 21.92
C LEU A 308 -4.37 16.50 22.09
N LEU A 309 -3.36 17.31 22.43
CA LEU A 309 -2.02 16.81 22.76
C LEU A 309 -2.06 15.90 24.00
N SER A 310 -2.85 16.22 25.02
CA SER A 310 -2.97 15.37 26.22
C SER A 310 -3.80 14.10 26.01
N ARG A 311 -4.81 14.12 25.13
CA ARG A 311 -5.58 12.93 24.74
C ARG A 311 -4.81 12.04 23.75
N LEU A 312 -4.07 12.63 22.81
CA LEU A 312 -3.11 11.91 21.96
C LEU A 312 -1.99 11.32 22.81
N LYS A 313 -1.40 12.04 23.76
CA LYS A 313 -0.38 11.47 24.66
C LYS A 313 -0.89 10.25 25.43
N LYS A 314 -2.14 10.25 25.91
CA LYS A 314 -2.75 9.08 26.58
C LYS A 314 -3.06 7.93 25.60
N GLY A 315 -3.63 8.22 24.44
CA GLY A 315 -3.93 7.21 23.40
C GLY A 315 -2.69 6.63 22.74
N VAL A 316 -1.69 7.47 22.47
CA VAL A 316 -0.35 7.11 21.96
C VAL A 316 0.44 6.39 23.05
N SER A 317 0.37 6.74 24.33
CA SER A 317 1.03 5.93 25.38
C SER A 317 0.43 4.54 25.52
N LEU A 318 -0.88 4.39 25.28
CA LEU A 318 -1.56 3.10 25.31
C LEU A 318 -1.29 2.29 24.03
N GLY A 319 -1.29 2.94 22.87
CA GLY A 319 -0.99 2.35 21.57
C GLY A 319 0.49 2.02 21.39
N LEU A 320 1.40 2.87 21.88
CA LEU A 320 2.84 2.64 21.95
C LEU A 320 3.18 1.61 23.02
N GLY A 321 2.48 1.60 24.16
CA GLY A 321 2.61 0.53 25.15
C GLY A 321 2.18 -0.83 24.60
N LEU A 322 1.09 -0.87 23.84
CA LEU A 322 0.63 -2.08 23.15
C LEU A 322 1.56 -2.47 21.99
N ALA A 323 2.03 -1.50 21.20
CA ALA A 323 2.98 -1.72 20.12
C ALA A 323 4.33 -2.20 20.66
N LEU A 324 4.88 -1.60 21.71
CA LEU A 324 6.13 -2.05 22.35
C LEU A 324 5.99 -3.43 23.02
N LEU A 325 4.78 -3.81 23.46
CA LEU A 325 4.46 -5.17 23.90
C LEU A 325 4.36 -6.17 22.74
N LEU A 326 3.97 -5.71 21.55
CA LEU A 326 3.83 -6.51 20.33
C LEU A 326 5.07 -6.50 19.43
N VAL A 327 5.99 -5.54 19.61
CA VAL A 327 7.25 -5.42 18.85
C VAL A 327 8.14 -6.66 19.03
N PRO A 328 8.26 -7.28 20.23
CA PRO A 328 8.95 -8.57 20.37
C PRO A 328 8.25 -9.70 19.60
N LEU A 329 6.91 -9.67 19.50
CA LEU A 329 6.16 -10.64 18.69
C LEU A 329 6.36 -10.42 17.18
N ALA A 330 6.40 -9.17 16.72
CA ALA A 330 6.61 -8.83 15.31
C ALA A 330 8.07 -9.02 14.87
N ALA A 331 9.04 -8.72 15.74
CA ALA A 331 10.45 -9.02 15.52
C ALA A 331 10.69 -10.53 15.31
N SER A 332 9.84 -11.38 15.90
CA SER A 332 9.87 -12.83 15.75
C SER A 332 9.19 -13.33 14.46
N GLY A 333 8.43 -12.48 13.75
CA GLY A 333 7.77 -12.82 12.48
C GLY A 333 8.68 -12.70 11.25
N HIS A 334 9.82 -12.01 11.35
CA HIS A 334 10.72 -11.77 10.21
C HIS A 334 11.50 -13.01 9.72
N HIS A 335 11.34 -14.18 10.35
CA HIS A 335 11.85 -15.45 9.83
C HIS A 335 10.83 -16.25 9.00
N MET A 336 9.60 -15.75 8.78
CA MET A 336 8.60 -16.40 7.93
C MET A 336 8.49 -15.77 6.53
N ARG A 337 9.61 -15.69 5.79
CA ARG A 337 9.56 -15.48 4.33
C ARG A 337 9.48 -16.84 3.63
N GLY A 338 8.26 -17.34 3.50
CA GLY A 338 7.99 -18.54 2.72
C GLY A 338 6.55 -18.97 2.85
N LYS A 339 5.63 -18.31 2.12
CA LYS A 339 4.34 -18.92 1.78
C LYS A 339 3.91 -18.61 0.34
N PRO A 340 3.18 -19.53 -0.29
CA PRO A 340 3.31 -19.87 -1.69
C PRO A 340 2.29 -19.14 -2.57
N HIS A 341 2.67 -18.83 -3.81
CA HIS A 341 1.71 -18.47 -4.85
C HIS A 341 1.32 -19.74 -5.61
N TYR A 342 0.01 -19.99 -5.67
CA TYR A 342 -0.60 -21.15 -6.29
C TYR A 342 -0.45 -21.12 -7.82
N GLY A 343 -0.15 -22.28 -8.40
CA GLY A 343 -0.65 -22.60 -9.73
C GLY A 343 0.37 -22.98 -10.81
N TYR A 344 1.40 -23.77 -10.51
CA TYR A 344 1.97 -24.68 -11.51
C TYR A 344 2.37 -25.99 -10.81
N ALA A 345 1.88 -27.10 -11.33
CA ALA A 345 2.20 -28.43 -10.86
C ALA A 345 3.73 -28.64 -10.83
N GLU A 346 4.20 -29.18 -9.70
CA GLU A 346 5.44 -29.94 -9.50
C GLU A 346 6.71 -29.44 -10.24
N ASN A 347 7.65 -28.89 -9.46
CA ASN A 347 9.07 -28.66 -9.80
C ASN A 347 9.49 -27.35 -10.51
N TYR A 348 8.83 -26.21 -10.25
CA TYR A 348 9.44 -24.90 -10.54
C TYR A 348 9.81 -24.14 -9.26
N PRO A 349 11.09 -23.77 -9.05
CA PRO A 349 11.48 -22.86 -8.00
C PRO A 349 10.93 -21.45 -8.29
N GLN A 350 10.05 -20.95 -7.42
CA GLN A 350 9.27 -19.72 -7.70
C GLN A 350 9.88 -18.44 -7.13
N ILE A 351 10.95 -18.50 -6.32
CA ILE A 351 11.74 -17.32 -5.94
C ILE A 351 13.20 -17.76 -5.76
N PRO A 352 14.19 -17.09 -6.37
CA PRO A 352 15.59 -17.33 -6.10
C PRO A 352 15.86 -17.09 -4.63
N THR A 353 16.34 -18.12 -3.93
CA THR A 353 16.59 -18.02 -2.49
C THR A 353 17.84 -17.18 -2.23
N ARG A 354 18.82 -17.22 -3.14
CA ARG A 354 19.89 -16.23 -3.24
C ARG A 354 20.41 -16.06 -4.66
N GLU A 355 20.64 -14.81 -5.01
CA GLU A 355 21.34 -14.37 -6.20
C GLU A 355 22.69 -13.77 -5.80
N THR A 356 23.77 -14.22 -6.46
CA THR A 356 25.11 -13.69 -6.29
C THR A 356 25.59 -13.16 -7.63
N ARG A 357 26.03 -11.88 -7.65
CA ARG A 357 26.60 -11.24 -8.83
C ARG A 357 28.05 -10.88 -8.56
N VAL A 358 28.96 -11.38 -9.39
CA VAL A 358 30.40 -11.10 -9.28
C VAL A 358 30.95 -10.83 -10.67
N ARG A 359 31.78 -9.78 -10.77
CA ARG A 359 32.57 -9.54 -11.97
C ARG A 359 33.87 -10.33 -11.90
N VAL A 360 34.10 -11.22 -12.86
CA VAL A 360 35.35 -11.97 -12.98
C VAL A 360 35.91 -11.79 -14.38
N GLY A 361 37.08 -11.14 -14.47
CA GLY A 361 37.67 -10.77 -15.75
C GLY A 361 36.74 -9.87 -16.57
N ARG A 362 36.41 -10.30 -17.79
CA ARG A 362 35.52 -9.57 -18.72
C ARG A 362 34.02 -9.85 -18.53
N TYR A 363 33.64 -10.81 -17.69
CA TYR A 363 32.26 -11.23 -17.54
C TYR A 363 31.67 -10.78 -16.20
N ASP A 364 30.44 -10.28 -16.27
CA ASP A 364 29.53 -10.15 -15.13
C ASP A 364 28.78 -11.47 -14.99
N ILE A 365 29.01 -12.16 -13.88
CA ILE A 365 28.51 -13.51 -13.66
C ILE A 365 27.41 -13.44 -12.62
N THR A 366 26.24 -13.94 -12.98
CA THR A 366 25.11 -14.06 -12.08
C THR A 366 24.88 -15.54 -11.80
N VAL A 367 24.93 -15.89 -10.52
CA VAL A 367 24.55 -17.21 -10.06
C VAL A 367 23.31 -17.10 -9.20
N VAL A 368 22.30 -17.87 -9.58
CA VAL A 368 21.06 -18.00 -8.85
C VAL A 368 20.95 -19.41 -8.30
N SER A 369 20.80 -19.53 -6.98
CA SER A 369 20.64 -20.81 -6.30
C SER A 369 19.19 -21.05 -5.88
N TYR A 370 18.74 -22.28 -6.07
CA TYR A 370 17.42 -22.75 -5.64
C TYR A 370 17.57 -24.06 -4.86
N PHE A 371 17.03 -24.07 -3.66
CA PHE A 371 16.94 -25.28 -2.84
C PHE A 371 15.71 -26.08 -3.26
N PHE A 372 15.91 -27.36 -3.58
CA PHE A 372 14.80 -28.28 -3.81
C PHE A 372 14.44 -28.95 -2.49
N GLU A 373 13.65 -28.25 -1.69
CA GLU A 373 12.95 -28.89 -0.59
C GLU A 373 11.59 -29.35 -1.12
N GLY A 374 11.39 -30.66 -1.23
CA GLY A 374 10.03 -31.19 -1.26
C GLY A 374 9.27 -30.65 -0.04
N LEU A 375 7.96 -30.44 -0.14
CA LEU A 375 7.08 -29.91 0.93
C LEU A 375 7.28 -30.60 2.31
N ARG A 376 7.88 -31.80 2.33
CA ARG A 376 8.39 -32.49 3.52
C ARG A 376 9.80 -33.04 3.24
N ARG A 377 10.84 -32.44 3.82
CA ARG A 377 12.24 -32.87 3.67
C ARG A 377 12.47 -34.34 4.03
N GLN A 378 11.79 -34.85 5.05
CA GLN A 378 11.89 -36.24 5.53
C GLN A 378 11.36 -37.28 4.53
N THR A 379 10.53 -36.87 3.57
CA THR A 379 9.93 -37.75 2.56
C THR A 379 10.28 -37.31 1.14
N SER A 380 11.30 -36.45 0.98
CA SER A 380 11.80 -36.03 -0.32
C SER A 380 12.85 -37.02 -0.80
N ASP A 381 12.79 -37.43 -2.07
CA ASP A 381 13.81 -38.30 -2.69
C ASP A 381 15.14 -37.56 -2.90
N THR A 382 15.14 -36.22 -2.85
CA THR A 382 16.31 -35.37 -3.09
C THR A 382 16.40 -34.21 -2.08
N PRO A 383 16.50 -34.49 -0.78
CA PRO A 383 16.36 -33.50 0.29
C PRO A 383 17.49 -32.48 0.38
N ASP A 384 18.62 -32.77 -0.29
CA ASP A 384 19.84 -31.96 -0.25
C ASP A 384 20.25 -31.47 -1.65
N ASP A 385 19.36 -31.58 -2.63
CA ASP A 385 19.62 -31.10 -3.99
C ASP A 385 19.49 -29.58 -4.10
N VAL A 386 20.51 -28.97 -4.69
CA VAL A 386 20.53 -27.56 -5.04
C VAL A 386 20.63 -27.42 -6.55
N GLN A 387 19.83 -26.52 -7.12
CA GLN A 387 19.99 -26.09 -8.50
C GLN A 387 20.69 -24.74 -8.57
N PHE A 388 21.73 -24.67 -9.39
CA PHE A 388 22.46 -23.46 -9.71
C PHE A 388 22.17 -23.08 -11.16
N TYR A 389 21.72 -21.85 -11.36
CA TYR A 389 21.56 -21.23 -12.67
C TYR A 389 22.65 -20.18 -12.81
N VAL A 390 23.44 -20.30 -13.87
CA VAL A 390 24.61 -19.46 -14.11
C VAL A 390 24.41 -18.73 -15.43
N SER A 391 24.55 -17.41 -15.42
CA SER A 391 24.63 -16.60 -16.63
C SER A 391 25.90 -15.75 -16.61
N LEU A 392 26.51 -15.59 -17.78
CA LEU A 392 27.70 -14.78 -17.98
C LEU A 392 27.38 -13.72 -19.02
N THR A 393 27.54 -12.46 -18.67
CA THR A 393 27.31 -11.33 -19.57
C THR A 393 28.63 -10.60 -19.79
N ASP A 394 28.99 -10.34 -21.05
CA ASP A 394 30.20 -9.58 -21.34
C ASP A 394 30.02 -8.12 -20.86
N SER A 395 30.88 -7.68 -19.96
CA SER A 395 30.76 -6.36 -19.31
C SER A 395 30.96 -5.18 -20.26
N ARG A 396 31.52 -5.39 -21.46
CA ARG A 396 31.75 -4.34 -22.45
C ARG A 396 30.65 -4.27 -23.50
N THR A 397 30.14 -5.43 -23.95
CA THR A 397 29.17 -5.49 -25.04
C THR A 397 27.74 -5.71 -24.57
N GLY A 398 27.54 -6.14 -23.32
CA GLY A 398 26.24 -6.51 -22.77
C GLY A 398 25.68 -7.82 -23.33
N GLN A 399 26.43 -8.54 -24.17
CA GLN A 399 25.97 -9.80 -24.76
C GLN A 399 26.22 -10.99 -23.82
N SER A 400 25.25 -11.90 -23.74
CA SER A 400 25.37 -13.13 -22.96
C SER A 400 26.29 -14.16 -23.65
N TYR A 401 27.11 -14.86 -22.86
CA TYR A 401 27.96 -15.93 -23.35
C TYR A 401 27.15 -17.21 -23.63
N THR A 402 27.22 -17.71 -24.86
CA THR A 402 26.44 -18.86 -25.34
C THR A 402 27.29 -20.06 -25.77
N GLY A 403 28.59 -20.05 -25.50
CA GLY A 403 29.51 -21.12 -25.88
C GLY A 403 29.64 -22.24 -24.83
N PRO A 404 30.59 -23.17 -25.01
CA PRO A 404 30.81 -24.26 -24.06
C PRO A 404 31.27 -23.75 -22.68
N LEU A 405 30.64 -24.27 -21.63
CA LEU A 405 30.93 -23.90 -20.24
C LEU A 405 31.03 -25.15 -19.36
N THR A 406 32.13 -25.26 -18.61
CA THR A 406 32.28 -26.23 -17.54
C THR A 406 32.05 -25.57 -16.19
N ILE A 407 31.16 -26.15 -15.38
CA ILE A 407 30.80 -25.68 -14.05
C ILE A 407 31.22 -26.74 -13.02
N GLU A 408 32.18 -26.42 -12.15
CA GLU A 408 32.55 -27.27 -11.02
C GLU A 408 31.95 -26.74 -9.72
N VAL A 409 31.21 -27.59 -9.00
CA VAL A 409 30.71 -27.27 -7.66
C VAL A 409 31.74 -27.73 -6.63
N ARG A 410 32.23 -26.82 -5.79
CA ARG A 410 33.26 -27.10 -4.78
C ARG A 410 32.81 -26.64 -3.40
N ARG A 411 33.35 -27.30 -2.37
CA ARG A 411 33.28 -26.85 -0.97
C ARG A 411 34.69 -26.74 -0.44
N GLY A 412 35.21 -25.52 -0.33
CA GLY A 412 36.63 -25.28 -0.06
C GLY A 412 37.53 -25.97 -1.10
N LYS A 413 38.44 -26.83 -0.64
CA LYS A 413 39.37 -27.56 -1.54
C LYS A 413 38.72 -28.75 -2.25
N THR A 414 37.61 -29.28 -1.74
CA THR A 414 36.96 -30.50 -2.24
C THR A 414 36.07 -30.20 -3.44
N ARG A 415 36.27 -30.91 -4.55
CA ARG A 415 35.38 -30.87 -5.72
C ARG A 415 34.25 -31.87 -5.50
N LEU A 416 33.01 -31.39 -5.52
CA LEU A 416 31.81 -32.21 -5.35
C LEU A 416 31.35 -32.79 -6.68
N ALA A 417 31.30 -31.97 -7.73
CA ALA A 417 30.95 -32.39 -9.08
C ALA A 417 31.47 -31.41 -10.13
N ALA A 418 31.49 -31.86 -11.40
CA ALA A 418 31.82 -31.05 -12.56
C ALA A 418 30.85 -31.38 -13.69
N PHE A 419 30.32 -30.34 -14.33
CA PHE A 419 29.32 -30.45 -15.39
C PHE A 419 29.83 -29.71 -16.61
N GLN A 420 29.89 -30.40 -17.75
CA GLN A 420 30.27 -29.80 -19.02
C GLN A 420 29.00 -29.53 -19.83
N HIS A 421 28.85 -28.30 -20.30
CA HIS A 421 27.75 -27.88 -21.15
C HIS A 421 28.33 -27.39 -22.48
N ASP A 422 27.88 -27.96 -23.60
CA ASP A 422 28.32 -27.51 -24.93
C ASP A 422 27.60 -26.22 -25.37
N ARG A 423 26.41 -25.98 -24.81
CA ARG A 423 25.56 -24.81 -25.06
C ARG A 423 24.68 -24.51 -23.84
N PRO A 424 24.21 -23.26 -23.66
CA PRO A 424 23.25 -22.93 -22.62
C PRO A 424 21.87 -23.51 -22.90
N LEU A 425 21.00 -23.47 -21.90
CA LEU A 425 19.55 -23.61 -22.07
C LEU A 425 18.97 -22.34 -22.75
N GLU A 426 17.64 -22.24 -22.79
CA GLU A 426 16.96 -21.02 -23.20
C GLU A 426 17.48 -19.80 -22.43
N GLU A 427 17.53 -18.63 -23.09
CA GLU A 427 17.96 -17.35 -22.52
C GLU A 427 19.44 -17.25 -22.07
N ALA A 428 20.32 -18.09 -22.62
CA ALA A 428 21.77 -18.07 -22.32
C ALA A 428 22.11 -18.41 -20.85
N VAL A 429 21.31 -19.28 -20.24
CA VAL A 429 21.49 -19.74 -18.85
C VAL A 429 21.99 -21.18 -18.81
N TYR A 430 22.98 -21.47 -17.97
CA TYR A 430 23.47 -22.83 -17.71
C TYR A 430 22.88 -23.33 -16.39
N ARG A 431 22.39 -24.57 -16.36
CA ARG A 431 21.76 -25.16 -15.18
C ARG A 431 22.54 -26.36 -14.69
N VAL A 432 22.87 -26.36 -13.41
CA VAL A 432 23.50 -27.47 -12.70
C VAL A 432 22.61 -27.90 -11.55
N ARG A 433 22.45 -29.21 -11.36
CA ARG A 433 21.78 -29.79 -10.20
C ARG A 433 22.79 -30.65 -9.45
N GLN A 434 22.97 -30.38 -8.16
CA GLN A 434 23.95 -31.08 -7.34
C GLN A 434 23.44 -31.28 -5.91
N SER A 435 23.57 -32.50 -5.39
CA SER A 435 23.37 -32.79 -3.97
C SER A 435 24.53 -32.24 -3.15
N VAL A 436 24.23 -31.46 -2.10
CA VAL A 436 25.25 -30.82 -1.25
C VAL A 436 25.23 -31.39 0.17
N PRO A 437 26.38 -31.58 0.83
CA PRO A 437 26.46 -32.21 2.16
C PRO A 437 25.91 -31.37 3.33
N GLY A 438 25.20 -30.28 3.07
CA GLY A 438 24.58 -29.41 4.07
C GLY A 438 24.88 -27.92 3.87
N PRO A 439 24.35 -27.05 4.74
CA PRO A 439 24.55 -25.61 4.62
C PRO A 439 26.02 -25.19 4.79
N GLY A 440 26.41 -24.12 4.11
CA GLY A 440 27.74 -23.52 4.14
C GLY A 440 28.08 -22.75 2.86
N LEU A 441 29.32 -22.30 2.78
CA LEU A 441 29.86 -21.66 1.57
C LEU A 441 30.37 -22.71 0.57
N TYR A 442 29.99 -22.52 -0.68
CA TYR A 442 30.38 -23.30 -1.84
C TYR A 442 31.01 -22.37 -2.88
N ASP A 443 31.86 -22.92 -3.74
CA ASP A 443 32.48 -22.19 -4.85
C ASP A 443 32.11 -22.86 -6.17
N LEU A 444 31.51 -22.08 -7.08
CA LEU A 444 31.28 -22.50 -8.45
C LEU A 444 32.44 -22.05 -9.32
N ARG A 445 33.27 -23.01 -9.74
CA ARG A 445 34.35 -22.73 -10.69
C ARG A 445 33.82 -22.83 -12.11
N LEU A 446 33.97 -21.76 -12.87
CA LEU A 446 33.53 -21.65 -14.24
C LEU A 446 34.74 -21.68 -15.18
N VAL A 447 34.72 -22.57 -16.17
CA VAL A 447 35.77 -22.69 -17.19
C VAL A 447 35.10 -22.63 -18.56
N ALA A 448 35.44 -21.61 -19.33
CA ALA A 448 35.02 -21.43 -20.71
C ALA A 448 36.25 -21.12 -21.57
N GLU A 449 36.09 -21.08 -22.89
CA GLU A 449 37.19 -20.76 -23.81
C GLU A 449 37.79 -19.38 -23.48
N GLY A 450 39.06 -19.36 -23.06
CA GLY A 450 39.76 -18.14 -22.65
C GLY A 450 39.29 -17.51 -21.33
N PHE A 451 38.46 -18.20 -20.53
CA PHE A 451 37.95 -17.70 -19.26
C PHE A 451 37.99 -18.75 -18.14
N ARG A 452 38.49 -18.35 -16.97
CA ARG A 452 38.47 -19.16 -15.76
C ARG A 452 38.16 -18.28 -14.56
N GLY A 453 37.07 -18.58 -13.85
CA GLY A 453 36.62 -17.81 -12.70
C GLY A 453 36.02 -18.68 -11.60
N SER A 454 35.83 -18.10 -10.42
CA SER A 454 35.13 -18.75 -9.30
C SER A 454 34.12 -17.77 -8.70
N VAL A 455 32.91 -18.26 -8.42
CA VAL A 455 31.85 -17.48 -7.77
C VAL A 455 31.49 -18.15 -6.44
N PRO A 456 31.61 -17.45 -5.30
CA PRO A 456 31.18 -17.97 -4.02
C PRO A 456 29.64 -17.99 -3.95
N VAL A 457 29.06 -19.05 -3.41
CA VAL A 457 27.63 -19.21 -3.21
C VAL A 457 27.37 -19.76 -1.81
N GLU A 458 26.47 -19.11 -1.08
CA GLU A 458 26.07 -19.52 0.25
C GLU A 458 24.80 -20.40 0.20
N VAL A 459 24.91 -21.61 0.76
CA VAL A 459 23.81 -22.57 0.92
C VAL A 459 23.37 -22.52 2.39
N HIS A 460 22.08 -22.29 2.65
CA HIS A 460 21.50 -22.29 4.01
C HIS A 460 20.68 -23.56 4.26
N GLY A 461 20.38 -23.85 5.53
CA GLY A 461 19.56 -24.99 5.93
C GLY A 461 18.54 -24.55 6.96
N ASP A 462 17.27 -24.93 6.77
CA ASP A 462 16.17 -24.47 7.62
C ASP A 462 15.98 -25.39 8.82
N SER A 463 16.42 -24.94 10.01
CA SER A 463 15.98 -25.50 11.29
C SER A 463 15.54 -24.38 12.23
N VAL A 464 14.23 -24.21 12.39
CA VAL A 464 13.64 -23.27 13.36
C VAL A 464 13.20 -24.07 14.59
N SER A 465 13.79 -23.82 15.78
CA SER A 465 13.40 -24.50 17.02
C SER A 465 12.21 -23.80 17.69
N TRP A 466 11.04 -24.44 17.74
CA TRP A 466 9.78 -23.80 18.15
C TRP A 466 9.60 -23.59 19.68
N MET A 467 10.46 -24.20 20.50
CA MET A 467 10.29 -24.28 21.97
C MET A 467 10.33 -22.93 22.71
N PRO A 468 11.24 -21.98 22.39
CA PRO A 468 11.26 -20.66 23.02
C PRO A 468 10.03 -19.81 22.71
N TYR A 469 9.40 -20.04 21.55
CA TYR A 469 8.23 -19.29 21.06
C TYR A 469 6.94 -19.71 21.77
N MET A 470 6.78 -20.99 22.09
CA MET A 470 5.66 -21.49 22.89
C MET A 470 5.74 -21.00 24.34
N ALA A 471 6.94 -20.96 24.93
CA ALA A 471 7.15 -20.47 26.28
C ALA A 471 6.82 -18.96 26.41
N THR A 472 7.22 -18.14 25.44
CA THR A 472 6.93 -16.70 25.42
C THR A 472 5.44 -16.41 25.17
N GLY A 473 4.79 -17.14 24.27
CA GLY A 473 3.33 -17.07 24.08
C GLY A 473 2.54 -17.39 25.35
N GLY A 474 2.98 -18.41 26.10
CA GLY A 474 2.38 -18.78 27.39
C GLY A 474 2.51 -17.69 28.46
N VAL A 475 3.66 -17.04 28.57
CA VAL A 475 3.88 -15.93 29.52
C VAL A 475 3.02 -14.71 29.16
N VAL A 476 2.87 -14.39 27.89
CA VAL A 476 2.01 -13.27 27.43
C VAL A 476 0.54 -13.55 27.75
N LEU A 477 0.06 -14.77 27.49
CA LEU A 477 -1.30 -15.17 27.84
C LEU A 477 -1.55 -15.07 29.35
N PHE A 478 -0.57 -15.49 30.16
CA PHE A 478 -0.63 -15.39 31.62
C PHE A 478 -0.69 -13.94 32.12
N VAL A 479 0.13 -13.04 31.55
CA VAL A 479 0.12 -11.60 31.89
C VAL A 479 -1.21 -10.94 31.48
N LEU A 480 -1.76 -11.29 30.32
CA LEU A 480 -3.07 -10.79 29.88
C LEU A 480 -4.18 -11.26 30.82
N LEU A 481 -4.19 -12.53 31.22
CA LEU A 481 -5.15 -13.07 32.18
C LEU A 481 -5.06 -12.34 33.53
N LEU A 482 -3.85 -12.07 34.04
CA LEU A 482 -3.65 -11.29 35.27
C LEU A 482 -4.14 -9.84 35.14
N PHE A 483 -3.91 -9.19 33.98
CA PHE A 483 -4.38 -7.83 33.72
C PHE A 483 -5.91 -7.75 33.70
N PHE A 484 -6.57 -8.66 32.97
CA PHE A 484 -8.03 -8.74 32.93
C PHE A 484 -8.63 -9.10 34.29
N HIS A 485 -8.00 -10.00 35.04
CA HIS A 485 -8.39 -10.34 36.41
C HIS A 485 -8.32 -9.11 37.34
N ARG A 486 -7.22 -8.33 37.29
CA ARG A 486 -7.08 -7.08 38.06
C ARG A 486 -8.09 -6.01 37.66
N ARG A 487 -8.47 -5.93 36.38
CA ARG A 487 -9.48 -4.98 35.91
C ARG A 487 -10.88 -5.36 36.39
N ARG A 488 -11.20 -6.66 36.37
CA ARG A 488 -12.46 -7.21 36.86
C ARG A 488 -12.58 -7.06 38.38
N SER A 489 -11.50 -7.28 39.13
CA SER A 489 -11.49 -7.09 40.59
C SER A 489 -11.61 -5.61 41.00
N ARG A 490 -10.98 -4.68 40.26
CA ARG A 490 -11.18 -3.22 40.46
C ARG A 490 -12.60 -2.76 40.12
N ALA A 491 -13.21 -3.30 39.08
CA ALA A 491 -14.61 -3.02 38.73
C ALA A 491 -15.58 -3.56 39.80
N ALA A 492 -15.30 -4.75 40.35
CA ALA A 492 -16.08 -5.33 41.44
C ALA A 492 -15.95 -4.53 42.75
N ARG A 493 -14.74 -4.07 43.12
CA ARG A 493 -14.54 -3.18 44.28
C ARG A 493 -15.27 -1.85 44.14
N ARG A 494 -15.25 -1.24 42.94
CA ARG A 494 -15.99 0.01 42.67
C ARG A 494 -17.51 -0.15 42.77
N ARG A 495 -18.06 -1.30 42.37
CA ARG A 495 -19.48 -1.62 42.59
C ARG A 495 -19.82 -1.78 44.07
N LYS A 496 -18.93 -2.38 44.88
CA LYS A 496 -19.14 -2.49 46.34
C LYS A 496 -19.05 -1.13 47.06
N THR A 497 -18.15 -0.23 46.65
CA THR A 497 -18.04 1.11 47.25
C THR A 497 -19.18 2.06 46.88
N HIS A 498 -19.90 1.81 45.77
CA HIS A 498 -21.09 2.57 45.39
C HIS A 498 -22.40 1.93 45.87
N ALA A 499 -22.34 0.78 46.54
CA ALA A 499 -23.51 0.06 47.06
C ALA A 499 -23.62 0.11 48.60
N ALA A 500 -22.85 0.97 49.28
CA ALA A 500 -23.06 1.25 50.70
C ALA A 500 -24.11 2.38 50.82
N PRO A 501 -25.32 2.12 51.35
CA PRO A 501 -26.23 3.16 51.79
C PRO A 501 -25.75 3.72 53.14
N GLY A 502 -26.15 4.96 53.42
CA GLY A 502 -25.63 5.78 54.52
C GLY A 502 -25.67 5.18 55.92
N ALA A 503 -24.75 5.67 56.74
CA ALA A 503 -24.95 5.96 58.14
C ALA A 503 -24.81 7.47 58.30
#